data_AF-A0A2E6PYQ8-F1
#
_entry.id   AF-A0A2E6PYQ8-F1
#
_cell.length_a   1.000
_cell.length_b   1.000
_cell.length_c   1.000
_cell.angle_alpha   90.00
_cell.angle_beta   90.00
_cell.angle_gamma   90.00
#
_symmetry.space_group_name_H-M   'P 1'
#
loop_
_entity.id
_entity.type
_entity.pdbx_description
1 polymer ?
#
loop_
_entity_poly.entity_id
_entity_poly.type
_entity_poly.pdbx_seq_one_letter_code
_entity_poly.pdbx_strand_id
1 'polypeptide(L)' 'MNKLTKQTLKWYPVGIAFICLLYSVGLGLYGNTAEAMYSAHWPGTILLFSIAINQIKRK' A
#
# COMPACT_ATOMS: atom_id res chain seq x y z
N MET A 1 10.26 0.08 22.22
CA MET A 1 9.25 0.61 21.26
C MET A 1 7.96 0.89 22.00
N ASN A 2 7.51 2.14 21.96
CA ASN A 2 6.29 2.60 22.64
C ASN A 2 5.03 2.07 21.92
N LYS A 3 3.90 1.92 22.61
CA LYS A 3 2.64 1.38 22.06
C LYS A 3 2.24 2.03 20.73
N LEU A 4 2.39 3.36 20.63
CA LEU A 4 2.15 4.14 19.42
C LEU A 4 3.03 3.69 18.24
N THR A 5 4.35 3.57 18.45
CA THR A 5 5.29 3.12 17.40
C THR A 5 4.97 1.71 16.89
N LYS A 6 4.55 0.79 17.78
CA LYS A 6 4.09 -0.56 17.38
C LYS A 6 2.84 -0.51 16.51
N GLN A 7 1.89 0.37 16.85
CA GLN A 7 0.66 0.53 16.06
C GLN A 7 0.96 1.13 14.69
N THR A 8 1.79 2.17 14.60
CA THR A 8 2.20 2.77 13.33
C THR A 8 2.88 1.76 12.41
N LEU A 9 3.82 0.97 12.93
CA LEU A 9 4.50 -0.07 12.13
C LEU A 9 3.56 -1.18 11.66
N LYS A 10 2.48 -1.46 12.40
CA LYS A 10 1.47 -2.44 12.01
C LYS A 10 0.61 -1.95 10.84
N TRP A 11 0.26 -0.66 10.83
CA TRP A 11 -0.64 -0.06 9.83
C TRP A 11 0.06 0.64 8.67
N TYR A 12 1.38 0.86 8.77
CA TYR A 12 2.20 1.48 7.73
C TYR A 12 1.94 0.93 6.31
N PRO A 13 1.83 -0.39 6.08
CA PRO A 13 1.57 -0.93 4.74
C PRO A 13 0.22 -0.48 4.16
N VAL A 14 -0.81 -0.35 5.01
CA VAL A 14 -2.14 0.13 4.61
C VAL A 14 -2.07 1.60 4.22
N GLY A 15 -1.35 2.41 4.99
CA GLY A 15 -1.14 3.82 4.67
C GLY A 15 -0.45 4.02 3.32
N ILE A 16 0.62 3.26 3.04
CA ILE A 16 1.31 3.34 1.75
C ILE A 16 0.40 2.89 0.60
N ALA A 17 -0.27 1.74 0.76
CA ALA A 17 -1.16 1.22 -0.27
C ALA A 17 -2.26 2.23 -0.63
N PHE A 18 -2.79 2.95 0.37
CA PHE A 18 -3.76 4.00 0.15
C PHE A 18 -3.19 5.20 -0.62
N ILE A 19 -1.96 5.63 -0.32
CA ILE A 19 -1.28 6.70 -1.07
C ILE A 19 -1.05 6.28 -2.52
N CYS A 20 -0.62 5.04 -2.77
CA CYS A 20 -0.46 4.50 -4.13
C CYS A 20 -1.80 4.46 -4.89
N LEU A 21 -2.90 4.13 -4.20
CA LEU A 21 -4.23 4.16 -4.80
C LEU A 21 -4.62 5.58 -5.22
N LEU A 22 -4.44 6.56 -4.33
CA LEU A 22 -4.72 7.97 -4.63
C LEU A 22 -3.85 8.49 -5.79
N TYR A 23 -2.60 8.06 -5.87
CA TYR A 23 -1.72 8.39 -7.00
C TYR A 23 -2.27 7.85 -8.33
N SER A 24 -2.66 6.57 -8.37
CA SER A 24 -3.23 5.95 -9.58
C SER A 24 -4.55 6.62 -10.00
N VAL A 25 -5.45 6.89 -9.06
CA VAL A 25 -6.70 7.62 -9.32
C VAL A 25 -6.39 9.04 -9.80
N GLY A 26 -5.45 9.73 -9.17
CA GLY A 26 -5.00 11.06 -9.56
C GLY A 26 -4.51 11.08 -11.01
N LEU A 27 -3.65 10.14 -11.41
CA LEU A 27 -3.21 10.00 -12.80
C LEU A 27 -4.37 9.85 -13.77
N GLY A 28 -5.37 9.02 -13.42
CA GLY A 28 -6.58 8.85 -14.23
C GLY A 28 -7.37 10.15 -14.40
N LEU A 29 -7.51 10.93 -13.33
CA LEU A 29 -8.16 12.24 -13.35
C LEU A 29 -7.39 13.28 -14.18
N TYR A 30 -6.06 13.19 -14.23
CA TYR A 30 -5.20 14.04 -15.09
C TYR A 30 -5.16 13.60 -16.56
N GLY A 31 -5.83 12.50 -16.93
CA GLY A 31 -5.84 11.96 -18.30
C GLY A 31 -4.71 10.97 -18.62
N ASN A 32 -3.83 10.67 -17.66
CA ASN A 32 -2.73 9.71 -17.78
C ASN A 32 -3.22 8.28 -17.50
N THR A 33 -4.08 7.77 -18.38
CA THR A 33 -4.82 6.51 -18.17
C THR A 33 -3.94 5.27 -18.22
N ALA A 34 -2.89 5.27 -19.05
CA ALA A 34 -1.94 4.17 -19.15
C ALA A 34 -1.14 4.00 -17.85
N GLU A 35 -0.65 5.12 -17.31
CA GLU A 35 0.08 5.18 -16.05
C GLU A 35 -0.84 4.88 -14.87
N ALA A 36 -2.09 5.32 -14.91
CA ALA A 36 -3.10 5.00 -13.91
C ALA A 36 -3.32 3.47 -13.84
N MET A 37 -3.53 2.82 -14.99
CA MET A 37 -3.71 1.37 -15.07
C MET A 37 -2.45 0.61 -14.65
N TYR A 38 -1.28 1.04 -15.12
CA TYR A 38 -0.01 0.47 -14.69
C TYR A 38 0.20 0.62 -13.19
N SER A 39 -0.22 1.73 -12.58
CA SER A 39 0.00 1.94 -11.15
C SER A 39 -1.10 1.36 -10.24
N ALA A 40 -2.26 0.99 -10.78
CA ALA A 40 -3.40 0.50 -10.00
C ALA A 40 -3.15 -0.82 -9.25
N HIS A 41 -2.16 -1.61 -9.67
CA HIS A 41 -1.85 -2.91 -9.04
C HIS A 41 -0.96 -2.78 -7.78
N TRP A 42 -0.20 -1.69 -7.63
CA TRP A 42 0.74 -1.51 -6.50
C TRP A 42 0.08 -1.57 -5.12
N PRO A 43 -1.11 -0.99 -4.87
CA PRO A 43 -1.79 -1.13 -3.58
C PRO A 43 -2.03 -2.60 -3.20
N GLY A 44 -2.45 -3.42 -4.18
CA GLY A 44 -2.70 -4.84 -3.98
C GLY A 44 -1.42 -5.61 -3.64
N THR A 45 -0.33 -5.40 -4.39
CA THR A 45 0.93 -6.10 -4.14
C THR A 45 1.56 -5.71 -2.80
N ILE A 46 1.52 -4.43 -2.41
CA ILE A 46 1.99 -3.95 -1.10
C ILE A 46 1.27 -4.66 0.05
N LEU A 47 -0.06 -4.77 -0.02
CA LEU A 47 -0.85 -5.46 0.99
C LEU A 47 -0.57 -6.96 1.01
N LEU A 48 -0.44 -7.59 -0.16
CA LEU A 48 -0.17 -9.02 -0.27
C LEU A 48 1.19 -9.39 0.30
N PHE A 49 2.24 -8.64 -0.03
CA PHE A 49 3.58 -8.82 0.56
C PHE A 49 3.59 -8.50 2.05
N SER A 50 2.86 -7.48 2.50
CA SER A 50 2.71 -7.20 3.92
C SER A 50 2.10 -8.38 4.69
N ILE A 51 1.06 -9.00 4.14
CA ILE A 51 0.43 -10.20 4.72
C ILE A 51 1.43 -11.35 4.74
N ALA A 52 2.13 -11.62 3.63
CA ALA A 52 3.12 -12.69 3.54
C ALA A 52 4.23 -12.53 4.60
N ILE A 53 4.80 -11.34 4.74
CA ILE A 53 5.82 -11.03 5.76
C ILE A 53 5.24 -11.23 7.17
N ASN A 54 4.01 -10.76 7.43
CA ASN A 54 3.36 -10.95 8.72
C ASN A 54 3.00 -12.42 9.02
N GLN A 55 2.77 -13.25 8.01
CA GLN A 55 2.61 -14.69 8.18
C GLN A 55 3.95 -15.35 8.53
N ILE A 56 5.04 -14.99 7.84
CA ILE A 56 6.40 -15.49 8.11
C ILE A 56 6.83 -15.14 9.54
N LYS A 57 6.58 -13.90 10.00
CA LYS A 57 6.95 -13.45 11.35
C LYS A 57 6.13 -14.04 12.49
N ARG A 58 4.96 -14.62 12.20
CA ARG A 58 4.11 -15.30 13.19
C ARG A 58 4.44 -16.79 13.35
N LYS A 59 5.25 -17.33 12.43
CA LYS A 59 5.81 -18.67 12.49
C LYS A 59 7.04 -18.67 13.39
#